data_AF-A0A257QZ72-F1
#
_entry.id   AF-A0A257QZ72-F1
#
_cell.length_a   1.000
_cell.length_b   1.000
_cell.length_c   1.000
_cell.angle_alpha   90.00
_cell.angle_beta   90.00
_cell.angle_gamma   90.00
#
_symmetry.space_group_name_H-M   'P 1'
#
loop_
_entity.id
_entity.type
_entity.pdbx_description
1 polymer ?
#
loop_
_entity_poly.entity_id
_entity_poly.type
_entity_poly.pdbx_seq_one_letter_code
_entity_poly.pdbx_strand_id
1 'polypeptide(L)'
;MQQHLLTLLIGLPILGGGLVLAVGNDREPIVAKMLTLLIIGLSLILCYPLMHGFNLATPGMQFVELAAWMPSLGLHYQVGVDGLALLLIVLSVFTNLIVVLATWDSIKHRVTQYLAALLVMQ
;
A
#
# COMPACT_ATOMS: atom_id res chain seq x y z
N MET A 1 2.76 18.36 -3.59
CA MET A 1 2.37 16.96 -3.88
C MET A 1 3.15 15.93 -3.04
N GLN A 2 4.40 16.19 -2.65
CA GLN A 2 5.17 15.26 -1.79
C GLN A 2 4.63 15.12 -0.35
N GLN A 3 3.84 16.08 0.15
CA GLN A 3 3.37 16.08 1.55
C GLN A 3 2.29 15.05 1.87
N HIS A 4 1.68 14.40 0.87
CA HIS A 4 0.65 13.37 1.08
C HIS A 4 1.02 12.02 0.45
N LEU A 5 2.27 11.86 0.02
CA LEU A 5 2.71 10.66 -0.69
C LEU A 5 2.59 9.41 0.19
N LEU A 6 2.96 9.52 1.47
CA LEU A 6 2.84 8.44 2.45
C LEU A 6 1.38 8.09 2.73
N THR A 7 0.52 9.10 2.92
CA THR A 7 -0.92 8.85 3.13
C THR A 7 -1.57 8.22 1.90
N LEU A 8 -1.16 8.59 0.68
CA LEU A 8 -1.61 7.90 -0.54
C LEU A 8 -1.13 6.45 -0.58
N LEU A 9 0.12 6.19 -0.22
CA LEU A 9 0.69 4.84 -0.23
C LEU A 9 0.02 3.92 0.80
N ILE A 10 -0.42 4.47 1.93
CA ILE A 10 -1.18 3.75 2.97
C ILE A 10 -2.65 3.58 2.53
N GLY A 11 -3.28 4.63 2.01
CA GLY A 11 -4.70 4.62 1.68
C GLY A 11 -5.04 3.82 0.42
N LEU A 12 -4.17 3.81 -0.58
CA LEU A 12 -4.38 3.12 -1.85
C LEU A 12 -4.65 1.61 -1.71
N PRO A 13 -3.83 0.83 -0.98
CA PRO A 13 -4.09 -0.60 -0.79
C PRO A 13 -5.34 -0.87 0.07
N ILE A 14 -5.64 -0.01 1.07
CA ILE A 14 -6.86 -0.12 1.87
C ILE A 14 -8.11 0.06 1.00
N LEU A 15 -8.13 1.14 0.19
CA LEU A 15 -9.22 1.40 -0.74
C LEU A 15 -9.32 0.33 -1.82
N GLY A 16 -8.18 -0.14 -2.33
CA GLY A 16 -8.08 -1.22 -3.30
C GLY A 16 -8.65 -2.53 -2.75
N GLY A 17 -8.34 -2.89 -1.50
CA GLY A 17 -8.90 -4.06 -0.83
C GLY A 17 -10.42 -3.97 -0.68
N GLY A 18 -10.93 -2.80 -0.28
CA GLY A 18 -12.37 -2.54 -0.24
C GLY A 18 -13.04 -2.68 -1.62
N LEU A 19 -12.41 -2.16 -2.67
CA LEU A 19 -12.86 -2.30 -4.06
C LEU A 19 -12.87 -3.76 -4.53
N VAL A 20 -11.82 -4.52 -4.20
CA VAL A 20 -11.74 -5.95 -4.51
C VAL A 20 -12.85 -6.72 -3.82
N LEU A 21 -13.20 -6.41 -2.56
CA LEU A 21 -14.35 -7.02 -1.89
C LEU A 21 -15.68 -6.65 -2.53
N ALA A 22 -15.84 -5.39 -2.95
CA ALA A 22 -17.09 -4.92 -3.52
C ALA A 22 -17.37 -5.47 -4.93
N VAL A 23 -16.31 -5.62 -5.74
CA VAL A 23 -16.42 -6.03 -7.16
C VAL A 23 -16.16 -7.53 -7.34
N GLY A 24 -15.36 -8.14 -6.48
CA GLY A 24 -14.89 -9.50 -6.69
C GLY A 24 -15.98 -10.54 -6.54
N ASN A 25 -15.92 -11.54 -7.42
CA ASN A 25 -16.82 -12.67 -7.46
C ASN A 25 -16.01 -13.95 -7.44
N ASP A 26 -16.26 -14.84 -6.48
CA ASP A 26 -15.52 -16.09 -6.35
C ASP A 26 -15.78 -17.07 -7.52
N ARG A 27 -16.84 -16.86 -8.31
CA ARG A 27 -17.07 -17.62 -9.56
C ARG A 27 -16.15 -17.18 -10.69
N GLU A 28 -15.76 -15.91 -10.71
CA GLU A 28 -14.91 -15.30 -11.73
C GLU A 28 -13.82 -14.44 -11.08
N PRO A 29 -12.81 -15.07 -10.46
CA PRO A 29 -11.81 -14.36 -9.65
C PRO A 29 -10.83 -13.52 -10.48
N ILE A 30 -10.91 -13.56 -11.81
CA ILE A 30 -9.99 -12.87 -12.71
C ILE A 30 -10.05 -11.35 -12.52
N VAL A 31 -11.25 -10.79 -12.31
CA VAL A 31 -11.43 -9.34 -12.11
C VAL A 31 -10.78 -8.90 -10.80
N ALA A 32 -10.99 -9.66 -9.72
CA ALA A 32 -10.36 -9.41 -8.42
C ALA A 32 -8.83 -9.48 -8.51
N LYS A 33 -8.29 -10.48 -9.21
CA LYS A 33 -6.84 -10.65 -9.44
C LYS A 33 -6.23 -9.49 -10.22
N MET A 34 -6.86 -9.08 -11.31
CA MET A 34 -6.39 -7.96 -12.13
C MET A 34 -6.45 -6.63 -11.37
N LEU A 35 -7.53 -6.37 -10.63
CA LEU A 35 -7.64 -5.19 -9.78
C LEU A 35 -6.55 -5.17 -8.71
N THR A 36 -6.29 -6.31 -8.06
CA THR A 36 -5.23 -6.43 -7.05
C THR A 36 -3.85 -6.12 -7.64
N LEU A 37 -3.53 -6.70 -8.81
CA LEU A 37 -2.28 -6.39 -9.51
C LEU A 37 -2.17 -4.92 -9.89
N LEU A 38 -3.27 -4.31 -10.32
CA LEU A 38 -3.29 -2.88 -10.67
C LEU A 38 -2.99 -2.01 -9.45
N ILE A 39 -3.61 -2.28 -8.29
CA ILE A 39 -3.37 -1.54 -7.05
C ILE A 39 -1.93 -1.70 -6.55
N ILE A 40 -1.38 -2.91 -6.58
CA ILE A 40 0.02 -3.15 -6.20
C ILE A 40 0.97 -2.47 -7.21
N GLY A 41 0.68 -2.54 -8.50
CA GLY A 41 1.45 -1.85 -9.54
C GLY A 41 1.47 -0.34 -9.33
N LEU A 42 0.32 0.26 -9.02
CA LEU A 42 0.24 1.68 -8.66
C LEU A 42 1.04 2.00 -7.39
N SER A 43 0.99 1.12 -6.37
CA SER A 43 1.79 1.28 -5.15
C SER A 43 3.30 1.26 -5.46
N LEU A 44 3.77 0.38 -6.34
CA LEU A 44 5.17 0.35 -6.79
C LEU A 44 5.56 1.61 -7.56
N ILE A 45 4.67 2.12 -8.41
CA ILE A 45 4.89 3.38 -9.13
C ILE A 45 5.02 4.54 -8.12
N LEU A 46 4.25 4.55 -7.04
CA LEU A 46 4.37 5.54 -5.96
C LEU A 46 5.63 5.37 -5.11
N CYS A 47 6.21 4.17 -5.03
CA CYS A 47 7.51 3.97 -4.39
C CYS A 47 8.66 4.66 -5.15
N TYR A 48 8.58 4.80 -6.48
CA TYR A 48 9.61 5.46 -7.28
C TYR A 48 9.91 6.93 -6.86
N PRO A 49 8.91 7.84 -6.81
CA PRO A 49 9.16 9.21 -6.34
C PRO A 49 9.52 9.27 -4.85
N LEU A 50 9.11 8.28 -4.04
CA LEU A 50 9.51 8.18 -2.64
C LEU A 50 11.02 7.92 -2.53
N MET A 51 11.55 6.97 -3.31
CA MET A 51 12.98 6.66 -3.34
C MET A 51 13.83 7.80 -3.92
N HIS A 52 13.39 8.39 -5.04
CA HIS A 52 14.14 9.46 -5.71
C HIS A 52 14.10 10.78 -4.93
N GLY A 53 13.05 11.02 -4.14
CA GLY A 53 12.93 12.21 -3.30
C GLY A 53 13.60 12.07 -1.94
N PHE A 54 14.03 10.87 -1.54
CA PHE A 54 14.67 10.63 -0.24
C PHE A 54 16.15 11.00 -0.29
N ASN A 55 16.59 11.88 0.62
CA ASN A 55 17.98 12.29 0.72
C ASN A 55 18.72 11.48 1.80
N LEU A 56 19.59 10.57 1.38
CA LEU A 56 20.40 9.73 2.29
C LEU A 56 21.42 10.54 3.12
N ALA A 57 21.78 11.75 2.67
CA ALA A 57 22.75 12.60 3.37
C ALA A 57 22.15 13.38 4.55
N THR A 58 20.82 13.48 4.64
CA THR A 58 20.13 14.15 5.74
C THR A 58 19.61 13.13 6.76
N PRO A 59 20.22 13.04 7.95
CA PRO A 59 19.72 12.18 9.02
C PRO A 59 18.39 12.71 9.55
N GLY A 60 17.42 11.82 9.78
CA GLY A 60 16.12 12.14 10.37
C GLY A 60 14.94 11.66 9.52
N MET A 61 13.73 11.89 10.05
CA MET A 61 12.47 11.56 9.38
C MET A 61 12.22 12.54 8.22
N GLN A 62 11.98 11.99 7.03
CA GLN A 62 11.64 12.74 5.82
C GLN A 62 10.20 12.47 5.42
N PHE A 63 9.68 13.27 4.48
CA PHE A 63 8.27 13.21 4.06
C PHE A 63 7.29 13.30 5.24
N VAL A 64 7.62 14.08 6.27
CA VAL A 64 6.80 14.16 7.47
C VAL A 64 5.49 14.88 7.17
N GLU A 65 4.40 14.16 7.35
CA GLU A 65 3.04 14.68 7.32
C GLU A 65 2.54 14.80 8.76
N LEU A 66 2.11 15.99 9.14
CA LEU A 66 1.57 16.27 10.46
C LEU A 66 0.19 16.90 10.30
N ALA A 67 -0.85 16.13 10.61
CA ALA A 67 -2.23 16.57 10.59
C ALA A 67 -2.83 16.42 11.99
N ALA A 68 -3.58 17.44 12.44
CA ALA A 68 -4.30 17.32 13.71
C ALA A 68 -5.49 16.37 13.52
N TRP A 69 -5.50 15.25 14.25
CA TRP A 69 -6.63 14.31 14.23
C TRP A 69 -7.69 14.77 15.22
N MET A 70 -7.29 14.94 16.49
CA MET A 70 -8.19 15.38 17.55
C MET A 70 -7.46 16.42 18.44
N PRO A 71 -7.58 17.72 18.09
CA PRO A 71 -6.86 18.79 18.77
C PRO A 71 -7.19 18.88 20.27
N SER A 72 -8.42 18.55 20.66
CA SER A 72 -8.86 18.58 22.05
C SER A 72 -8.12 17.61 22.97
N LEU A 73 -7.60 16.50 22.41
CA LEU A 73 -6.77 15.54 23.14
C LEU A 73 -5.28 15.66 22.82
N GLY A 74 -4.88 16.64 22.00
CA GLY A 74 -3.50 16.76 21.52
C GLY A 74 -3.06 15.61 20.62
N LEU A 75 -3.99 14.93 19.93
CA LEU A 75 -3.67 13.81 19.04
C LEU A 75 -3.41 14.29 17.62
N HIS A 76 -2.26 13.88 17.09
CA HIS A 76 -1.81 14.22 15.74
C HIS A 76 -1.56 12.94 14.94
N TYR A 77 -1.98 12.94 13.68
CA TYR A 77 -1.50 12.01 12.68
C TYR A 77 -0.14 12.51 12.21
N GLN A 78 0.91 11.89 12.73
CA GLN A 78 2.29 12.19 12.37
C GLN A 78 2.88 10.96 11.69
N VAL A 79 3.14 11.05 10.39
CA VAL A 79 3.74 9.98 9.60
C VAL A 79 4.97 10.54 8.89
N GLY A 80 6.04 9.78 8.89
CA GLY A 80 7.25 10.09 8.15
C GLY A 80 8.00 8.82 7.83
N VAL A 81 9.03 8.93 7.02
CA VAL A 81 9.85 7.79 6.61
C VAL A 81 11.32 8.08 6.91
N ASP A 82 12.04 7.10 7.44
CA ASP A 82 13.49 7.12 7.55
C ASP A 82 14.11 6.17 6.50
N GLY A 83 15.45 6.06 6.50
CA GLY A 83 16.14 5.22 5.52
C GLY A 83 15.78 3.73 5.63
N LEU A 84 15.47 3.24 6.83
CA LEU A 84 15.11 1.84 7.05
C LEU A 84 13.66 1.57 6.63
N ALA A 85 12.72 2.41 7.06
CA ALA A 85 11.32 2.33 6.69
C ALA A 85 11.14 2.44 5.17
N LEU A 86 11.92 3.27 4.48
CA LEU A 86 11.91 3.34 3.03
C LEU A 86 12.18 1.97 2.38
N LEU A 87 13.23 1.28 2.84
CA LEU A 87 13.59 -0.05 2.35
C LEU A 87 12.48 -1.07 2.65
N LEU A 88 11.92 -1.04 3.86
CA LEU A 88 10.85 -1.95 4.28
C LEU A 88 9.56 -1.74 3.50
N ILE A 89 9.20 -0.49 3.21
CA ILE A 89 8.03 -0.15 2.40
C ILE A 89 8.19 -0.72 0.99
N VAL A 90 9.31 -0.42 0.32
CA VAL A 90 9.57 -0.92 -1.05
C VAL A 90 9.57 -2.45 -1.08
N LEU A 91 10.20 -3.07 -0.08
CA LEU A 91 10.23 -4.53 0.06
C LEU A 91 8.82 -5.10 0.24
N SER A 92 7.99 -4.53 1.13
CA SER A 92 6.62 -4.98 1.37
C SER A 92 5.78 -4.98 0.09
N VAL A 93 5.77 -3.85 -0.63
CA VAL A 93 5.00 -3.73 -1.87
C VAL A 93 5.51 -4.73 -2.93
N PHE A 94 6.83 -4.89 -3.05
CA PHE A 94 7.44 -5.84 -3.98
C PHE A 94 7.13 -7.30 -3.61
N THR A 95 7.18 -7.65 -2.32
CA THR A 95 6.83 -8.99 -1.85
C THR A 95 5.35 -9.29 -2.12
N ASN A 96 4.45 -8.33 -1.89
CA ASN A 96 3.03 -8.51 -2.21
C ASN A 96 2.79 -8.74 -3.70
N LEU A 97 3.55 -8.07 -4.59
CA LEU A 97 3.50 -8.36 -6.02
C LEU A 97 3.83 -9.84 -6.30
N ILE A 98 4.91 -10.35 -5.71
CA ILE A 98 5.31 -11.74 -5.87
C ILE A 98 4.25 -12.69 -5.32
N VAL A 99 3.67 -12.39 -4.15
CA VAL A 99 2.62 -13.22 -3.53
C VAL A 99 1.39 -13.31 -4.44
N VAL A 100 0.93 -12.21 -5.04
CA VAL A 100 -0.22 -12.25 -5.96
C VAL A 100 0.08 -13.07 -7.21
N LEU A 101 1.29 -12.96 -7.76
CA LEU A 101 1.70 -13.75 -8.92
C LEU A 101 1.86 -15.24 -8.58
N ALA A 102 2.42 -15.57 -7.41
CA ALA A 102 2.60 -16.95 -6.97
C ALA A 102 1.27 -17.63 -6.63
N THR A 103 0.30 -16.87 -6.10
CA THR A 103 -1.03 -17.38 -5.73
C THR A 103 -2.00 -17.48 -6.90
N TRP A 104 -1.57 -17.12 -8.12
CA TRP A 104 -2.44 -16.98 -9.29
C TRP A 104 -3.25 -18.22 -9.63
N ASP A 105 -2.69 -19.43 -9.47
CA ASP A 105 -3.42 -20.70 -9.69
C ASP A 105 -3.50 -21.57 -8.41
N SER A 106 -2.88 -21.11 -7.32
CA SER A 106 -2.83 -21.86 -6.06
C SER A 106 -4.15 -21.76 -5.28
N ILE A 107 -4.80 -20.58 -5.29
CA ILE A 107 -5.98 -20.32 -4.46
C ILE A 107 -7.25 -20.53 -5.29
N LYS A 108 -8.10 -21.45 -4.83
CA LYS A 108 -9.34 -21.85 -5.52
C LYS A 108 -10.62 -21.53 -4.74
N HIS A 109 -10.51 -21.18 -3.46
CA HIS A 109 -11.63 -20.85 -2.60
C HIS A 109 -11.45 -19.47 -1.97
N ARG A 110 -12.54 -18.68 -1.94
CA ARG A 110 -12.56 -17.33 -1.32
C ARG A 110 -11.44 -16.42 -1.82
N VAL A 111 -11.12 -16.52 -3.11
CA VAL A 111 -9.98 -15.82 -3.73
C VAL A 111 -10.12 -14.31 -3.53
N THR A 112 -11.34 -13.79 -3.67
CA THR A 112 -11.63 -12.36 -3.50
C THR A 112 -11.29 -11.89 -2.09
N GLN A 113 -11.71 -12.65 -1.08
CA GLN A 113 -11.51 -12.32 0.33
C GLN A 113 -10.02 -12.37 0.70
N TYR A 114 -9.29 -13.37 0.16
CA TYR A 114 -7.85 -13.48 0.34
C TYR A 114 -7.11 -12.29 -0.25
N LEU A 115 -7.39 -11.92 -1.51
CA LEU A 115 -6.70 -10.82 -2.18
C LEU A 115 -7.01 -9.47 -1.54
N ALA A 116 -8.24 -9.25 -1.10
CA ALA A 116 -8.60 -8.06 -0.35
C ALA A 116 -7.87 -7.96 0.99
N ALA A 117 -7.80 -9.06 1.75
CA ALA A 117 -7.06 -9.08 3.00
C ALA A 117 -5.56 -8.84 2.78
N LEU A 118 -4.99 -9.41 1.72
CA LEU A 118 -3.60 -9.19 1.32
C LEU A 118 -3.32 -7.70 1.06
N LEU A 119 -4.21 -7.01 0.34
CA LEU A 119 -4.09 -5.57 0.11
C LEU A 119 -4.22 -4.76 1.41
N VAL A 120 -5.24 -5.05 2.23
CA VAL A 120 -5.46 -4.28 3.48
C VAL A 120 -4.30 -4.45 4.47
N MET A 121 -3.59 -5.58 4.44
CA MET A 121 -2.44 -5.83 5.30
C MET A 121 -1.15 -5.11 4.88
N GLN A 122 -1.06 -4.66 3.62
CA GLN A 122 0.16 -4.16 2.97
C GLN A 122 0.91 -3.06 3.74
#